data_AF-A0A6J5C5E1-F1
#
_entry.id   AF-A0A6J5C5E1-F1
#
_cell.length_a   1.000
_cell.length_b   1.000
_cell.length_c   1.000
_cell.angle_alpha   90.00
_cell.angle_beta   90.00
_cell.angle_gamma   90.00
#
_symmetry.space_group_name_H-M   'P 1'
#
loop_
_entity.id
_entity.type
_entity.pdbx_description
1 polymer ?
#
loop_
_entity_poly.entity_id
_entity_poly.type
_entity_poly.pdbx_seq_one_letter_code
_entity_poly.pdbx_strand_id
1 'polypeptide(L)'
;MHPALADSGASYDECLLVGLRDARSQVASNYIQRSCYALYRNSEMLLPRERAYHECIVQNMPGAREQFAIMQINAICSRRGQL
;
A
#
# COMPACT_ATOMS: atom_id res chain seq x y z
N MET A 1 -3.20 -19.45 21.79
CA MET A 1 -4.08 -19.07 20.67
C MET A 1 -3.46 -17.83 20.03
N HIS A 2 -2.84 -17.94 18.85
CA HIS A 2 -2.08 -16.83 18.22
C HIS A 2 -3.03 -15.76 17.64
N PRO A 3 -3.10 -14.54 18.20
CA PRO A 3 -4.04 -13.50 17.76
C PRO A 3 -3.61 -12.78 16.46
N ALA A 4 -2.36 -12.98 16.01
CA ALA A 4 -1.79 -12.22 14.89
C ALA A 4 -2.50 -12.47 13.54
N LEU A 5 -3.02 -13.67 13.29
CA LEU A 5 -3.62 -14.02 11.99
C LEU A 5 -5.02 -13.41 11.78
N ALA A 6 -5.80 -13.26 12.86
CA ALA A 6 -7.11 -12.62 12.79
C ALA A 6 -6.98 -11.09 12.64
N ASP A 7 -5.97 -10.52 13.31
CA ASP A 7 -5.65 -9.09 13.24
C ASP A 7 -5.13 -8.71 11.84
N SER A 8 -4.21 -9.50 11.26
CA SER A 8 -3.69 -9.30 9.89
C SER A 8 -4.75 -9.38 8.78
N GLY A 9 -5.80 -10.18 8.98
CA GLY A 9 -6.91 -10.31 8.04
C GLY A 9 -7.82 -9.08 8.07
N ALA A 10 -8.23 -8.67 9.27
CA ALA A 10 -9.03 -7.47 9.48
C ALA A 10 -8.28 -6.20 9.02
N SER A 11 -6.98 -6.11 9.32
CA SER A 11 -6.14 -4.97 8.94
C SER A 11 -5.85 -4.90 7.43
N TYR A 12 -5.79 -6.06 6.75
CA TYR A 12 -5.67 -6.11 5.29
C TYR A 12 -6.94 -5.59 4.60
N ASP A 13 -8.11 -6.07 5.03
CA ASP A 13 -9.38 -5.65 4.45
C ASP A 13 -9.66 -4.18 4.74
N GLU A 14 -9.33 -3.69 5.95
CA GLU A 14 -9.41 -2.27 6.29
C GLU A 14 -8.49 -1.41 5.42
N CYS A 15 -7.24 -1.83 5.21
CA CYS A 15 -6.30 -1.14 4.32
C CYS A 15 -6.87 -1.03 2.89
N LEU A 16 -7.45 -2.11 2.37
CA LEU A 16 -8.10 -2.10 1.06
C LEU A 16 -9.31 -1.16 1.04
N LEU A 17 -10.20 -1.25 2.02
CA LEU A 17 -11.40 -0.41 2.06
C LEU A 17 -11.05 1.08 2.12
N VAL A 18 -10.11 1.47 2.98
CA VAL A 18 -9.66 2.86 3.11
C VAL A 18 -8.99 3.33 1.81
N GLY A 19 -8.05 2.56 1.27
CA GLY A 19 -7.32 2.97 0.08
C GLY A 19 -8.18 2.99 -1.19
N LEU A 20 -9.02 1.97 -1.38
CA LEU A 20 -9.85 1.82 -2.58
C LEU A 20 -11.06 2.77 -2.60
N ARG A 21 -11.62 3.14 -1.43
CA ARG A 21 -12.74 4.09 -1.35
C ARG A 21 -12.42 5.40 -2.08
N ASP A 22 -11.20 5.87 -1.92
CA ASP A 22 -10.73 7.12 -2.50
C ASP A 22 -9.90 6.91 -3.77
N ALA A 23 -9.57 5.66 -4.13
CA ALA A 23 -8.94 5.35 -5.41
C ALA A 23 -9.92 5.61 -6.57
N ARG A 24 -9.47 6.41 -7.53
CA ARG A 24 -10.29 6.83 -8.69
C ARG A 24 -9.71 6.35 -10.01
N SER A 25 -8.75 5.41 -9.95
CA SER A 25 -8.07 4.81 -11.09
C SER A 25 -7.80 3.34 -10.81
N GLN A 26 -7.96 2.50 -11.83
CA GLN A 26 -7.64 1.07 -11.75
C GLN A 26 -6.13 0.87 -11.49
N VAL A 27 -5.28 1.73 -12.02
CA VAL A 27 -3.82 1.66 -11.81
C VAL A 27 -3.50 1.98 -10.35
N ALA A 28 -4.07 3.05 -9.79
CA ALA A 28 -3.91 3.41 -8.38
C ALA A 28 -4.41 2.28 -7.46
N SER A 29 -5.55 1.68 -7.80
CA SER A 29 -6.13 0.56 -7.06
C SER A 29 -5.19 -0.65 -7.01
N ASN A 30 -4.52 -0.97 -8.12
CA ASN A 30 -3.52 -2.04 -8.18
C ASN A 30 -2.32 -1.78 -7.25
N TYR A 31 -1.82 -0.55 -7.21
CA TYR A 31 -0.73 -0.17 -6.30
C TYR A 31 -1.13 -0.29 -4.83
N ILE A 32 -2.33 0.15 -4.49
CA ILE A 32 -2.89 0.06 -3.14
C ILE A 32 -3.05 -1.41 -2.73
N GLN A 33 -3.65 -2.24 -3.59
CA GLN A 33 -3.87 -3.66 -3.29
C GLN A 33 -2.56 -4.42 -3.04
N ARG A 34 -1.55 -4.20 -3.89
CA ARG A 34 -0.22 -4.81 -3.72
C ARG A 34 0.44 -4.36 -2.43
N SER A 35 0.28 -3.08 -2.08
CA SER A 35 0.90 -2.51 -0.88
C SER A 35 0.23 -3.00 0.40
N CYS A 36 -1.10 -3.05 0.45
CA CYS A 36 -1.81 -3.67 1.57
C CYS A 36 -1.42 -5.14 1.72
N TYR A 37 -1.27 -5.89 0.63
CA TYR A 37 -0.84 -7.28 0.69
C TYR A 37 0.57 -7.41 1.29
N ALA A 38 1.52 -6.62 0.80
CA ALA A 38 2.88 -6.63 1.30
C ALA A 38 2.95 -6.28 2.80
N LEU A 39 2.20 -5.27 3.24
CA LEU A 39 2.25 -4.76 4.62
C LEU A 39 1.55 -5.62 5.66
N TYR A 40 0.54 -6.41 5.28
CA TYR A 40 -0.26 -7.16 6.25
C TYR A 40 -0.21 -8.68 6.06
N ARG A 41 0.05 -9.15 4.84
CA ARG A 41 0.11 -10.58 4.51
C ARG A 41 1.52 -11.08 4.25
N ASN A 42 2.46 -10.19 3.92
CA ASN A 42 3.86 -10.53 3.67
C ASN A 42 4.83 -9.72 4.55
N SER A 43 4.34 -9.16 5.66
CA SER A 43 5.07 -8.19 6.47
C SER A 43 6.33 -8.72 7.12
N GLU A 44 6.35 -10.02 7.42
CA GLU A 44 7.47 -10.70 8.07
C GLU A 44 8.66 -10.91 7.14
N MET A 45 8.42 -11.02 5.83
CA MET A 45 9.46 -11.15 4.80
C MET A 45 9.86 -9.80 4.20
N LEU A 46 9.17 -8.72 4.58
CA LEU A 46 9.33 -7.41 3.99
C LEU A 46 10.52 -6.68 4.61
N LEU A 47 11.48 -6.26 3.78
CA LEU A 47 12.60 -5.46 4.26
C LEU A 47 12.10 -4.08 4.75
N PRO A 48 12.79 -3.42 5.71
CA PRO A 48 12.39 -2.11 6.21
C PRO A 48 12.17 -1.07 5.10
N ARG A 49 13.00 -1.15 4.05
CA ARG A 49 12.88 -0.31 2.86
C ARG A 49 11.62 -0.55 2.03
N GLU A 50 11.23 -1.81 1.87
CA GLU A 50 10.05 -2.20 1.09
C GLU A 50 8.78 -1.83 1.87
N ARG A 51 8.83 -1.98 3.20
CA ARG A 51 7.81 -1.48 4.11
C ARG A 51 7.59 0.02 3.91
N ALA A 52 8.65 0.83 3.96
CA ALA A 52 8.55 2.27 3.77
C ALA A 52 7.98 2.67 2.40
N TYR A 53 8.34 1.93 1.33
CA TYR A 53 7.74 2.10 0.01
C TYR A 53 6.23 1.85 0.06
N HIS A 54 5.81 0.70 0.58
CA HIS A 54 4.40 0.31 0.59
C HIS A 54 3.56 1.24 1.47
N GLU A 55 4.05 1.64 2.65
CA GLU A 55 3.38 2.61 3.53
C GLU A 55 3.17 3.95 2.82
N CYS A 56 4.19 4.44 2.10
CA CYS A 56 4.09 5.66 1.32
C CYS A 56 3.00 5.56 0.24
N ILE A 57 2.89 4.42 -0.44
CA ILE A 57 1.85 4.19 -1.47
C ILE A 57 0.46 4.24 -0.84
N VAL A 58 0.20 3.52 0.26
CA VAL A 58 -1.16 3.49 0.84
C VAL A 58 -1.59 4.86 1.35
N GLN A 59 -0.66 5.70 1.81
CA GLN A 59 -0.94 7.04 2.31
C GLN A 59 -1.21 8.08 1.20
N ASN A 60 -0.56 7.96 0.04
CA ASN A 60 -0.54 9.03 -0.98
C ASN A 60 -1.21 8.67 -2.30
N MET A 61 -1.40 7.37 -2.59
CA MET A 61 -2.05 6.89 -3.81
C MET A 61 -3.58 7.04 -3.81
N PRO A 62 -4.30 6.97 -2.66
CA PRO A 62 -5.73 7.25 -2.63
C PRO A 62 -6.01 8.67 -3.14
N GLY A 63 -7.00 8.83 -4.03
CA GLY A 63 -7.32 10.09 -4.69
C GLY A 63 -6.58 10.34 -6.00
N ALA A 64 -5.49 9.61 -6.30
CA ALA A 64 -4.76 9.76 -7.56
C ALA A 64 -5.57 9.23 -8.75
N ARG A 65 -5.87 10.14 -9.69
CA ARG A 65 -6.66 9.88 -10.91
C ARG A 65 -5.78 9.76 -12.13
N GLU A 66 -4.95 10.79 -12.32
CA GLU A 66 -4.11 10.97 -13.50
C GLU A 66 -2.92 10.02 -13.49
N GLN A 67 -2.62 9.41 -14.63
CA GLN A 67 -1.49 8.50 -14.77
C GLN A 67 -0.17 9.19 -14.41
N PHE A 68 -0.03 10.47 -14.77
CA PHE A 68 1.13 11.27 -14.39
C PHE A 68 1.29 11.39 -12.86
N ALA A 69 0.21 11.70 -12.14
CA ALA A 69 0.23 11.80 -10.68
C ALA A 69 0.57 10.45 -10.03
N ILE A 70 -0.03 9.36 -10.50
CA ILE A 70 0.25 8.00 -10.03
C ILE A 70 1.73 7.64 -10.21
N MET A 71 2.29 7.93 -11.39
CA MET A 71 3.70 7.67 -11.70
C MET A 71 4.64 8.49 -10.81
N GLN A 72 4.33 9.77 -10.57
CA GLN A 72 5.09 10.64 -9.68
C GLN A 72 5.06 10.16 -8.23
N ILE A 73 3.89 9.77 -7.71
CA ILE A 73 3.75 9.21 -6.36
C ILE A 73 4.59 7.94 -6.25
N ASN A 74 4.49 7.03 -7.22
CA ASN A 74 5.26 5.80 -7.23
C ASN A 74 6.77 6.08 -7.24
N ALA A 75 7.25 7.00 -8.08
CA ALA A 75 8.66 7.36 -8.13
C ALA A 75 9.17 7.97 -6.81
N ILE A 76 8.37 8.82 -6.17
CA ILE A 76 8.71 9.41 -4.86
C ILE A 76 8.76 8.33 -3.77
N CYS A 77 7.76 7.44 -3.72
CA CYS A 77 7.74 6.36 -2.74
C CYS A 77 8.89 5.37 -2.95
N SER A 78 9.25 5.07 -4.20
CA SER A 78 10.40 4.22 -4.51
C SER A 78 11.71 4.81 -3.98
N ARG A 79 11.89 6.12 -4.06
CA ARG A 79 13.07 6.79 -3.46
C ARG A 79 13.07 6.73 -1.94
N ARG A 80 11.90 6.82 -1.30
CA ARG A 80 11.80 6.65 0.17
C ARG A 80 12.18 5.23 0.62
N GLY A 81 11.94 4.22 -0.22
CA GLY A 81 12.43 2.85 -0.02
C GLY A 81 13.88 2.62 -0.49
N GLN A 82 14.64 3.65 -0.84
CA GLN A 82 16.07 3.54 -1.17
C GLN A 82 16.97 4.24 -0.16
N LEU A 83 16.38 5.05 0.72
CA LEU A 83 17.04 5.68 1.87
C LEU A 83 16.99 4.73 3.07
#